data_AF-A0AAN2CDQ2-F1
#
_entry.id   AF-A0AAN2CDQ2-F1
#
_cell.length_a   1.000
_cell.length_b   1.000
_cell.length_c   1.000
_cell.angle_alpha   90.00
_cell.angle_beta   90.00
_cell.angle_gamma   90.00
#
_symmetry.space_group_name_H-M   'P 1'
#
loop_
_entity.id
_entity.type
_entity.pdbx_description
1 polymer ?
#
loop_
_entity_poly.entity_id
_entity_poly.type
_entity_poly.pdbx_seq_one_letter_code
_entity_poly.pdbx_strand_id
1 'polypeptide(L)'
;MAAQFDIFRNPSSRTNAFQPYLMVIQHDYFNDLGTRLIVPLSYHSHLTGHYHAAAPVINMEFEKLFINAPAITSVAKQRLDKKYFYLQFG
;
A
#
# COMPACT_ATOMS: atom_id res chain seq x y z
N MET A 1 -0.18 15.40 -4.38
CA MET A 1 -1.45 14.66 -4.23
C MET A 1 -1.11 13.20 -4.29
N ALA A 2 -1.76 12.37 -3.48
CA ALA A 2 -1.67 10.92 -3.59
C ALA A 2 -2.75 10.46 -4.59
N ALA A 3 -2.30 10.07 -5.79
CA ALA A 3 -3.09 9.60 -6.91
C ALA A 3 -3.29 8.07 -6.85
N GLN A 4 -4.21 7.57 -7.66
CA GLN A 4 -4.42 6.13 -7.80
C GLN A 4 -3.11 5.43 -8.20
N PHE A 5 -2.85 4.31 -7.54
CA PHE A 5 -1.66 3.46 -7.67
C PHE A 5 -0.34 4.08 -7.23
N ASP A 6 -0.35 5.27 -6.63
CA ASP A 6 0.82 5.77 -5.91
C ASP A 6 1.16 4.84 -4.74
N ILE A 7 2.44 4.50 -4.63
CA ILE A 7 3.02 3.73 -3.54
C ILE A 7 3.80 4.68 -2.64
N PHE A 8 3.49 4.59 -1.34
CA PHE A 8 4.19 5.31 -0.28
C PHE A 8 4.86 4.32 0.66
N ARG A 9 6.04 4.68 1.18
CA ARG A 9 6.62 4.02 2.35
C ARG A 9 5.70 4.21 3.54
N ASN A 10 5.45 3.14 4.30
CA ASN A 10 4.63 3.21 5.50
C ASN A 10 5.39 3.97 6.61
N PRO A 11 4.91 5.16 7.05
CA PRO A 11 5.61 5.94 8.06
C PRO A 11 5.40 5.42 9.49
N SER A 12 4.51 4.45 9.69
CA SER A 12 4.20 3.90 11.01
C SER A 12 5.32 2.98 11.49
N SER A 13 6.06 3.41 12.53
CA SER A 13 7.06 2.58 13.20
C SER A 13 6.52 1.26 13.78
N ARG A 14 5.19 1.16 13.96
CA ARG A 14 4.52 -0.04 14.48
C ARG A 14 4.27 -1.10 13.41
N THR A 15 4.04 -0.68 12.16
CA THR A 15 3.56 -1.60 11.10
C THR A 15 4.50 -1.67 9.90
N ASN A 16 5.43 -0.73 9.74
CA ASN A 16 6.35 -0.69 8.60
C ASN A 16 7.25 -1.93 8.48
N ALA A 17 7.55 -2.62 9.57
CA ALA A 17 8.33 -3.86 9.56
C ALA A 17 7.63 -5.01 8.81
N PHE A 18 6.29 -5.04 8.85
CA PHE A 18 5.49 -6.08 8.20
C PHE A 18 4.83 -5.59 6.90
N GLN A 19 4.45 -4.32 6.88
CA GLN A 19 3.76 -3.62 5.81
C GLN A 19 4.58 -2.41 5.38
N PRO A 20 5.71 -2.60 4.66
CA PRO A 20 6.64 -1.54 4.33
C PRO A 20 6.05 -0.46 3.41
N TYR A 21 5.02 -0.78 2.63
CA TYR A 21 4.43 0.14 1.67
C TYR A 21 2.90 0.18 1.75
N LEU A 22 2.35 1.32 1.35
CA LEU A 22 0.92 1.59 1.22
C LEU A 22 0.66 1.99 -0.22
N MET A 23 -0.19 1.26 -0.93
CA MET A 23 -0.60 1.59 -2.29
C MET A 23 -1.99 2.23 -2.26
N VAL A 24 -2.15 3.38 -2.91
CA VAL A 24 -3.46 4.01 -3.11
C VAL A 24 -4.24 3.22 -4.15
N ILE A 25 -5.44 2.75 -3.77
CA ILE A 25 -6.34 2.03 -4.70
C ILE A 25 -7.58 2.86 -5.03
N GLN A 26 -7.81 3.93 -4.27
CA GLN A 26 -8.91 4.86 -4.50
C GLN A 26 -8.75 5.55 -5.86
N HIS A 27 -9.82 5.55 -6.65
CA HIS A 27 -9.87 6.28 -7.91
C HIS A 27 -9.74 7.80 -7.67
N ASP A 28 -8.99 8.47 -8.55
CA ASP A 28 -8.75 9.92 -8.50
C ASP A 28 -10.01 10.80 -8.57
N TYR A 29 -11.16 10.24 -8.98
CA TYR A 29 -12.43 10.96 -8.95
C TYR A 29 -12.79 11.42 -7.53
N PHE A 30 -12.45 10.61 -6.52
CA PHE A 30 -12.69 10.89 -5.11
C PHE A 30 -11.51 11.64 -4.46
N ASN A 31 -10.77 12.43 -5.25
CA ASN A 31 -9.57 13.11 -4.77
C ASN A 31 -9.89 14.21 -3.76
N ASP A 32 -11.11 14.72 -3.68
CA ASP A 32 -11.60 15.72 -2.74
C ASP A 32 -11.72 15.21 -1.29
N LEU A 33 -12.10 13.95 -1.07
CA LEU A 33 -12.26 13.33 0.26
C LEU A 33 -11.02 13.50 1.16
N GLY A 34 -11.22 13.69 2.48
CA GLY A 34 -10.11 13.87 3.43
C GLY A 34 -9.19 12.64 3.61
N THR A 35 -9.60 11.49 3.11
CA THR A 35 -8.90 10.21 3.24
C THR A 35 -8.65 9.53 1.89
N ARG A 36 -7.79 8.52 1.91
CA ARG A 36 -7.51 7.62 0.78
C ARG A 36 -7.71 6.18 1.20
N LEU A 37 -8.45 5.43 0.39
CA LEU A 37 -8.45 3.97 0.44
C LEU A 37 -7.10 3.46 -0.06
N ILE A 38 -6.43 2.67 0.78
CA ILE A 38 -5.14 2.06 0.49
C ILE A 38 -5.22 0.54 0.67
N VAL A 39 -4.29 -0.16 0.03
CA VAL A 39 -3.95 -1.54 0.35
C VAL A 39 -2.52 -1.61 0.86
N PRO A 40 -2.25 -2.25 2.02
CA PRO A 40 -0.89 -2.46 2.47
C PRO A 40 -0.18 -3.51 1.60
N LEU A 41 1.07 -3.24 1.25
CA LEU A 41 1.96 -4.21 0.64
C LEU A 41 2.85 -4.78 1.73
N SER A 42 2.91 -6.11 1.80
CA SER A 42 3.56 -6.83 2.88
C SER A 42 4.65 -7.74 2.32
N TYR A 43 5.70 -7.99 3.11
CA TYR A 43 6.77 -8.90 2.69
C TYR A 43 6.22 -10.32 2.51
N HIS A 44 6.56 -10.93 1.37
CA HIS A 44 6.16 -12.30 1.08
C HIS A 44 6.63 -13.31 2.14
N SER A 45 7.77 -13.08 2.79
CA SER A 45 8.28 -13.92 3.88
C SER A 45 7.34 -13.98 5.09
N HIS A 46 6.41 -13.03 5.24
CA HIS A 46 5.45 -12.97 6.34
C HIS A 46 4.09 -13.57 6.00
N LEU A 47 3.90 -14.12 4.80
CA LEU A 47 2.75 -14.96 4.48
C LEU A 47 2.87 -16.30 5.23
N THR A 48 2.07 -16.49 6.28
CA THR A 48 1.88 -17.80 6.92
C THR A 48 0.64 -18.47 6.33
N GLY A 49 0.82 -19.55 5.55
CA GLY A 49 -0.29 -20.37 5.03
C GLY A 49 -0.45 -20.38 3.51
N HIS A 50 -1.61 -20.85 3.04
CA HIS A 50 -1.90 -21.04 1.61
C HIS A 50 -2.14 -19.72 0.89
N TYR A 51 -1.58 -19.58 -0.31
CA TYR A 51 -1.82 -18.47 -1.23
C TYR A 51 -3.32 -18.34 -1.52
N HIS A 52 -3.97 -17.33 -0.95
CA HIS A 52 -5.31 -16.95 -1.37
C HIS A 52 -5.22 -16.19 -2.69
N ALA A 53 -6.11 -16.50 -3.64
CA ALA A 53 -6.23 -15.76 -4.91
C ALA A 53 -6.47 -14.25 -4.71
N ALA A 54 -6.93 -13.85 -3.52
CA ALA A 54 -7.10 -12.47 -3.10
C ALA A 54 -5.80 -11.75 -2.64
N ALA A 55 -4.65 -12.42 -2.65
CA ALA A 55 -3.35 -11.86 -2.27
C ALA A 55 -2.33 -11.97 -3.41
N PRO A 56 -2.51 -11.23 -4.52
CA PRO A 56 -1.56 -11.24 -5.63
C PRO A 56 -0.17 -10.81 -5.17
N VAL A 57 0.85 -11.48 -5.73
CA VAL A 57 2.26 -11.16 -5.50
C VAL A 57 2.72 -10.19 -6.59
N ILE A 58 3.40 -9.13 -6.19
CA ILE A 58 4.01 -8.14 -7.06
C ILE A 58 5.53 -8.14 -6.85
N ASN A 59 6.28 -7.87 -7.92
CA ASN A 59 7.71 -7.61 -7.83
C ASN A 59 7.93 -6.11 -7.87
N MET A 60 8.62 -5.58 -6.87
CA MET A 60 8.95 -4.16 -6.78
C MET A 60 10.42 -4.03 -6.44
N GLU A 61 11.22 -3.48 -7.37
CA GLU A 61 12.68 -3.32 -7.24
C GLU A 61 13.39 -4.52 -6.60
N PHE A 62 13.17 -5.72 -7.16
CA PHE A 62 13.75 -7.00 -6.71
C PHE A 62 13.21 -7.57 -5.38
N GLU A 63 12.25 -6.91 -4.74
CA GLU A 63 11.51 -7.43 -3.60
C GLU A 63 10.18 -8.06 -4.03
N LYS A 64 9.90 -9.28 -3.55
CA LYS A 64 8.58 -9.92 -3.67
C LYS A 64 7.70 -9.44 -2.53
N LEU A 65 6.66 -8.69 -2.88
CA LEU A 65 5.62 -8.24 -1.96
C LEU A 65 4.31 -8.91 -2.31
N PHE A 66 3.42 -9.03 -1.34
CA PHE A 66 2.04 -9.40 -1.61
C PHE A 66 1.09 -8.25 -1.28
N ILE A 67 0.03 -8.15 -2.06
CA ILE A 67 -1.07 -7.23 -1.82
C ILE A 67 -1.93 -7.82 -0.70
N ASN A 68 -1.95 -7.17 0.46
CA ASN A 68 -2.73 -7.62 1.61
C ASN A 68 -4.16 -7.07 1.53
N ALA A 69 -4.95 -7.60 0.59
CA ALA A 69 -6.32 -7.15 0.35
C ALA A 69 -7.23 -7.22 1.59
N PRO A 70 -7.14 -8.23 2.48
CA PRO A 70 -7.90 -8.24 3.74
C PRO A 70 -7.60 -7.04 4.65
N ALA A 71 -6.43 -6.41 4.50
CA ALA A 71 -6.01 -5.24 5.26
C ALA A 71 -6.29 -3.89 4.56
N ILE A 72 -7.11 -3.87 3.50
CA ILE A 72 -7.59 -2.63 2.88
C ILE A 72 -8.21 -1.74 3.95
N THR A 73 -7.80 -0.47 3.96
CA THR A 73 -8.26 0.50 4.95
C THR A 73 -8.16 1.92 4.43
N SER A 74 -8.72 2.86 5.19
CA SER A 74 -8.68 4.29 4.90
C SER A 74 -7.58 4.98 5.71
N VAL A 75 -6.79 5.83 5.06
CA VAL A 75 -5.77 6.67 5.71
C VAL A 75 -6.03 8.14 5.44
N ALA A 76 -5.77 9.00 6.43
CA ALA A 76 -5.84 10.44 6.25
C ALA A 76 -4.81 10.91 5.21
N LYS A 77 -5.19 11.78 4.28
CA LYS A 77 -4.29 12.29 3.21
C LYS A 77 -2.96 12.83 3.74
N GLN A 78 -2.98 13.46 4.91
CA GLN A 78 -1.80 14.04 5.56
C GLN A 78 -0.75 12.99 5.95
N ARG A 79 -1.13 11.71 6.02
CA ARG A 79 -0.21 10.59 6.25
C ARG A 79 0.48 10.11 4.97
N LEU A 80 -0.04 10.47 3.79
CA LEU A 80 0.54 10.16 2.47
C LEU A 80 1.33 11.37 1.95
N ASP A 81 2.34 11.76 2.73
CA ASP A 81 3.21 12.90 2.42
C ASP A 81 4.20 12.58 1.30
N LYS A 82 4.58 13.60 0.51
CA LYS A 82 5.51 13.47 -0.61
C LYS A 82 6.88 12.91 -0.18
N LYS A 83 7.33 13.14 1.06
CA LYS A 83 8.59 12.57 1.56
C LYS A 83 8.55 11.04 1.70
N TYR A 84 7.37 10.45 1.75
CA TYR A 84 7.18 9.00 1.79
C TYR A 84 6.82 8.43 0.42
N PHE A 85 6.58 9.27 -0.59
CA PHE A 85 6.32 8.80 -1.94
C PHE A 85 7.51 7.95 -2.43
N TYR A 86 7.19 6.83 -3.06
CA TYR A 86 8.18 5.89 -3.56
C TYR A 86 8.12 5.81 -5.07
N LEU A 87 7.01 5.32 -5.63
CA LEU A 87 6.76 5.25 -7.07
C LEU A 87 5.27 5.18 -7.36
N GLN A 88 4.88 5.28 -8.63
CA GLN A 88 3.52 4.99 -9.08
C GLN A 88 3.50 3.67 -9.84
N PHE A 89 2.58 2.77 -9.48
CA PHE A 89 2.43 1.47 -10.13
C PHE A 89 1.57 1.60 -11.40
N GLY A 90 2.07 1.12 -12.53
CA GLY A 90 1.43 1.25 -13.85
C GLY A 90 1.93 0.20 -14.83
#